data_AF-A0AAX2F3D5-F1
#
_entry.id   AF-A0AAX2F3D5-F1
#
_cell.length_a   1.000
_cell.length_b   1.000
_cell.length_c   1.000
_cell.angle_alpha   90.00
_cell.angle_beta   90.00
_cell.angle_gamma   90.00
#
_symmetry.space_group_name_H-M   'P 1'
#
loop_
_entity.id
_entity.type
_entity.pdbx_description
1 polymer ?
#
loop_
_entity_poly.entity_id
_entity_poly.type
_entity_poly.pdbx_seq_one_letter_code
_entity_poly.pdbx_strand_id
1 'polypeptide(L)'
;MTTKEFFHKFNSTYIWGNILAIVILLAILSIGVRFGLDFYTLHGESIVVPNVIHKQYDEAVDIMDKVGLTIEVTDTGYVKELPADCILEQSPVGGKRIKSTHVVYVTINAASAPSLVIPDIIDNNSLREAQAQLLSMGFKVGEPEYIPGEKDWIYGILVNGKHVNAGDRVPSDAVIVLQVGDGTRQISDTAGLREPEYEEVEVEEKVPKYDEVEEYVEVPVDEDGNEIKDTRGKSGSGSSNPSSQSGLPADPSSVRPKE
;
A
#
# COMPACT_ATOMS: atom_id res chain seq x y z
N MET A 1 -68.85 -56.41 4.25
CA MET A 1 -68.62 -55.92 5.63
C MET A 1 -69.42 -54.64 5.80
N THR A 2 -70.30 -54.62 6.80
CA THR A 2 -71.34 -53.61 7.02
C THR A 2 -70.73 -52.32 7.56
N THR A 3 -70.93 -51.22 6.84
CA THR A 3 -70.45 -49.87 7.20
C THR A 3 -70.90 -49.43 8.60
N LYS A 4 -72.03 -49.92 9.10
CA LYS A 4 -72.58 -49.61 10.43
C LYS A 4 -71.72 -50.11 11.61
N GLU A 5 -71.05 -51.26 11.48
CA GLU A 5 -70.16 -51.75 12.56
C GLU A 5 -68.87 -50.93 12.65
N PHE A 6 -68.44 -50.36 11.52
CA PHE A 6 -67.31 -49.45 11.44
C PHE A 6 -67.57 -48.16 12.23
N PHE A 7 -68.76 -47.56 12.08
CA PHE A 7 -69.13 -46.33 12.80
C PHE A 7 -69.42 -46.56 14.29
N HIS A 8 -69.91 -47.73 14.70
CA HIS A 8 -70.11 -48.03 16.13
C HIS A 8 -68.78 -48.18 16.89
N LYS A 9 -67.72 -48.68 16.24
CA LYS A 9 -66.37 -48.69 16.83
C LYS A 9 -65.80 -47.27 16.99
N PHE A 10 -66.08 -46.36 16.04
CA PHE A 10 -65.68 -44.95 16.11
C PHE A 10 -66.28 -44.18 17.30
N ASN A 11 -67.44 -44.61 17.81
CA ASN A 11 -68.11 -44.00 18.96
C ASN A 11 -67.73 -44.64 20.31
N SER A 12 -66.71 -45.50 20.33
CA SER A 12 -66.20 -46.07 21.57
C SER A 12 -65.40 -45.04 22.37
N THR A 13 -65.72 -44.89 23.65
CA THR A 13 -65.05 -43.98 24.61
C THR A 13 -63.53 -44.15 24.61
N TYR A 14 -63.03 -45.33 24.27
CA TYR A 14 -61.60 -45.63 24.20
C TYR A 14 -60.90 -44.93 23.02
N ILE A 15 -61.51 -44.88 21.83
CA ILE A 15 -60.93 -44.19 20.66
C ILE A 15 -60.92 -42.68 20.89
N TRP A 16 -62.02 -42.14 21.44
CA TRP A 16 -62.12 -40.71 21.74
C TRP A 16 -61.15 -40.29 22.84
N GLY A 17 -60.91 -41.15 23.84
CA GLY A 17 -59.87 -40.96 24.86
C GLY A 17 -58.44 -40.92 24.30
N ASN A 18 -58.08 -41.83 23.39
CA ASN A 18 -56.77 -41.83 22.74
C ASN A 18 -56.58 -40.61 21.83
N ILE A 19 -57.62 -40.19 21.09
CA ILE A 19 -57.57 -38.96 20.29
C ILE A 19 -57.35 -37.74 21.20
N LEU A 20 -58.08 -37.65 22.31
CA LEU A 20 -57.89 -36.58 23.29
C LEU A 20 -56.45 -36.59 23.86
N ALA A 21 -55.91 -37.77 24.17
CA ALA A 21 -54.53 -37.90 24.66
C ALA A 21 -53.49 -37.44 23.62
N ILE A 22 -53.68 -37.76 22.34
CA ILE A 22 -52.81 -37.29 21.24
C ILE A 22 -52.91 -35.76 21.10
N VAL A 23 -54.11 -35.20 21.20
CA VAL A 23 -54.31 -33.74 21.16
C VAL A 23 -53.63 -33.05 22.34
N ILE A 24 -53.74 -33.61 23.55
CA ILE A 24 -53.05 -33.09 24.74
C ILE A 24 -51.53 -33.18 24.56
N LEU A 25 -51.02 -34.31 24.06
CA LEU A 25 -49.58 -34.48 23.78
C LEU A 25 -49.08 -33.46 22.76
N LEU A 26 -49.81 -33.25 21.67
CA LEU A 26 -49.47 -32.25 20.65
C LEU A 26 -49.53 -30.83 21.20
N ALA A 27 -50.50 -30.52 22.07
CA ALA A 27 -50.59 -29.23 22.74
C ALA A 27 -49.37 -28.99 23.65
N ILE A 28 -48.99 -29.97 24.47
CA ILE A 28 -47.82 -29.91 25.35
C ILE A 28 -46.54 -29.75 24.52
N LEU A 29 -46.37 -30.53 23.45
CA LEU A 29 -45.23 -30.44 22.55
C LEU A 29 -45.16 -29.05 21.89
N SER A 30 -46.29 -28.52 21.41
CA SER A 30 -46.34 -27.20 20.78
C SER A 30 -46.00 -26.07 21.75
N ILE A 31 -46.47 -26.16 23.00
CA ILE A 31 -46.12 -25.20 24.06
C ILE A 31 -44.64 -25.29 24.41
N GLY A 32 -44.10 -26.51 24.55
CA GLY A 32 -42.69 -26.74 24.83
C GLY A 32 -41.78 -26.21 23.72
N VAL A 33 -42.15 -26.40 22.45
CA VAL A 33 -41.41 -25.86 21.30
C VAL A 33 -41.47 -24.33 21.28
N ARG A 34 -42.64 -23.71 21.54
CA ARG A 34 -42.72 -22.24 21.64
C ARG A 34 -41.82 -21.69 22.75
N PHE A 35 -41.93 -22.23 23.96
CA PHE A 35 -41.14 -21.76 25.09
C PHE A 35 -39.64 -22.01 24.89
N GLY A 36 -39.28 -23.14 24.28
CA GLY A 36 -37.90 -23.44 23.90
C GLY A 36 -37.35 -22.47 22.86
N LEU A 37 -38.15 -22.10 21.85
CA LEU A 37 -37.77 -21.07 20.88
C LEU A 37 -37.64 -19.69 21.52
N ASP A 38 -38.57 -19.31 22.39
CA ASP A 38 -38.56 -18.00 23.06
C ASP A 38 -37.32 -17.86 23.96
N PHE A 39 -36.96 -18.91 24.70
CA PHE A 39 -35.74 -18.96 25.51
C PHE A 39 -34.46 -18.98 24.66
N TYR A 40 -34.44 -19.77 23.58
CA TYR A 40 -33.25 -19.90 22.72
C TYR A 40 -32.99 -18.65 21.86
N THR A 41 -34.03 -17.94 21.45
CA THR A 41 -33.89 -16.80 20.53
C THR A 41 -33.72 -15.44 21.22
N LEU A 42 -33.70 -15.40 22.56
CA LEU A 42 -33.72 -14.15 23.34
C LEU A 42 -34.70 -13.13 22.74
N HIS A 43 -35.93 -13.57 22.48
CA HIS A 43 -36.96 -12.73 21.89
C HIS A 43 -37.29 -11.57 22.84
N GLY A 44 -36.84 -10.36 22.52
CA GLY A 44 -37.35 -9.13 23.12
C GLY A 44 -36.32 -8.15 23.69
N GLU A 45 -35.06 -8.55 23.85
CA GLU A 45 -34.04 -7.61 24.32
C GLU A 45 -33.54 -6.75 23.16
N SER A 46 -34.16 -5.58 23.03
CA SER A 46 -33.79 -4.56 22.05
C SER A 46 -33.34 -3.31 22.77
N ILE A 47 -32.14 -2.88 22.46
CA ILE A 47 -31.44 -1.76 23.06
C ILE A 47 -31.56 -0.57 22.11
N VAL A 48 -31.81 0.61 22.67
CA VAL A 48 -31.86 1.85 21.89
C VAL A 48 -30.43 2.30 21.62
N VAL A 49 -30.09 2.49 20.36
CA VAL A 49 -28.76 2.97 19.95
C VAL A 49 -28.62 4.44 20.37
N PRO A 50 -27.65 4.80 21.22
CA PRO A 50 -27.37 6.20 21.52
C PRO A 50 -26.81 6.93 20.29
N ASN A 51 -27.08 8.23 20.20
CA ASN A 51 -26.46 9.06 19.15
C ASN A 51 -25.08 9.51 19.63
N VAL A 52 -24.04 9.08 18.91
CA VAL A 52 -22.63 9.38 19.19
C VAL A 52 -21.97 10.23 18.10
N ILE A 53 -22.75 10.75 17.15
CA ILE A 53 -22.26 11.68 16.13
C ILE A 53 -21.68 12.93 16.80
N HIS A 54 -20.55 13.42 16.29
CA HIS A 54 -19.75 14.54 16.81
C HIS A 54 -19.11 14.31 18.19
N LYS A 55 -19.15 13.09 18.73
CA LYS A 55 -18.37 12.72 19.92
C LYS A 55 -17.01 12.17 19.52
N GLN A 56 -16.05 12.27 20.43
CA GLN A 56 -14.79 11.55 20.27
C GLN A 56 -15.04 10.05 20.34
N TYR A 57 -14.26 9.28 19.58
CA TYR A 57 -14.36 7.83 19.54
C TYR A 57 -14.29 7.21 20.94
N ASP A 58 -13.35 7.65 21.78
CA ASP A 58 -13.21 7.15 23.16
C ASP A 58 -14.47 7.39 24.02
N GLU A 59 -15.07 8.59 23.93
CA GLU A 59 -16.31 8.90 24.66
C GLU A 59 -17.48 8.07 24.11
N ALA A 60 -17.51 7.82 22.80
CA ALA A 60 -18.53 7.02 22.17
C ALA A 60 -18.44 5.54 22.58
N VAL A 61 -17.23 4.99 22.71
CA VAL A 61 -16.98 3.65 23.25
C VAL A 61 -17.56 3.54 24.65
N ASP A 62 -17.25 4.47 25.55
CA ASP A 62 -17.79 4.49 26.91
C ASP A 62 -19.33 4.56 26.95
N ILE A 63 -19.94 5.30 26.04
CA ILE A 63 -21.40 5.43 25.94
C ILE A 63 -22.03 4.13 25.42
N MET A 64 -21.42 3.49 24.43
CA MET A 64 -21.88 2.23 23.85
C MET A 64 -21.71 1.06 24.83
N ASP A 65 -20.61 1.01 25.56
CA ASP A 65 -20.34 -0.02 26.57
C ASP A 65 -21.35 0.05 27.73
N LYS A 66 -21.76 1.25 28.15
CA LYS A 66 -22.81 1.43 29.18
C LYS A 66 -24.16 0.83 28.78
N VAL A 67 -24.45 0.75 27.48
CA VAL A 67 -25.67 0.13 26.95
C VAL A 67 -25.44 -1.29 26.46
N GLY A 68 -24.23 -1.85 26.58
CA GLY A 68 -23.90 -3.21 26.14
C GLY A 68 -23.92 -3.38 24.61
N LEU A 69 -23.56 -2.33 23.87
CA LEU A 69 -23.39 -2.35 22.42
C LEU A 69 -21.90 -2.27 22.06
N THR A 70 -21.49 -3.01 21.04
CA THR A 70 -20.12 -2.95 20.51
C THR A 70 -20.04 -1.92 19.39
N ILE A 71 -18.97 -1.13 19.36
CA ILE A 71 -18.70 -0.12 18.34
C ILE A 71 -17.44 -0.49 17.54
N GLU A 72 -17.48 -0.31 16.23
CA GLU A 72 -16.36 -0.61 15.33
C GLU A 72 -16.21 0.47 14.25
N VAL A 73 -14.97 0.84 13.95
CA VAL A 73 -14.66 1.81 12.89
C VAL A 73 -14.65 1.11 11.54
N THR A 74 -15.52 1.54 10.62
CA THR A 74 -15.60 0.96 9.27
C THR A 74 -14.84 1.78 8.25
N ASP A 75 -14.86 3.11 8.39
CA ASP A 75 -14.25 4.01 7.42
C ASP A 75 -13.73 5.29 8.10
N THR A 76 -12.89 6.02 7.36
CA THR A 76 -12.33 7.29 7.77
C THR A 76 -12.68 8.37 6.75
N GLY A 77 -13.43 9.39 7.16
CA GLY A 77 -13.67 10.60 6.37
C GLY A 77 -12.71 11.73 6.78
N TYR A 78 -12.61 12.80 5.99
CA TYR A 78 -11.89 14.00 6.41
C TYR A 78 -12.77 15.25 6.26
N VAL A 79 -13.04 15.88 7.40
CA VAL A 79 -13.75 17.16 7.52
C VAL A 79 -12.89 18.11 8.33
N LYS A 80 -12.41 19.18 7.68
CA LYS A 80 -11.47 20.15 8.28
C LYS A 80 -12.05 20.89 9.49
N GLU A 81 -13.36 21.06 9.56
CA GLU A 81 -14.02 21.77 10.66
C GLU A 81 -14.11 20.94 11.96
N LEU A 82 -13.93 19.61 11.86
CA LEU A 82 -14.10 18.70 12.97
C LEU A 82 -12.74 18.21 13.51
N PRO A 83 -12.65 17.91 14.81
CA PRO A 83 -11.43 17.35 15.38
C PRO A 83 -11.16 15.92 14.86
N ALA A 84 -9.91 15.49 14.97
CA ALA A 84 -9.51 14.11 14.69
C ALA A 84 -10.28 13.13 15.60
N ASP A 85 -10.49 11.90 15.11
CA ASP A 85 -11.12 10.79 15.84
C ASP A 85 -12.55 11.07 16.32
N CYS A 86 -13.17 12.09 15.73
CA CYS A 86 -14.58 12.44 15.95
C CYS A 86 -15.48 11.60 15.03
N ILE A 87 -16.60 11.12 15.55
CA ILE A 87 -17.55 10.33 14.75
C ILE A 87 -18.31 11.25 13.79
N LEU A 88 -18.16 10.99 12.50
CA LEU A 88 -18.85 11.68 11.42
C LEU A 88 -20.22 11.07 11.16
N GLU A 89 -20.27 9.74 11.10
CA GLU A 89 -21.47 8.98 10.79
C GLU A 89 -21.54 7.71 11.63
N GLN A 90 -22.76 7.27 11.92
CA GLN A 90 -23.02 5.99 12.56
C GLN A 90 -24.10 5.21 11.82
N SER A 91 -23.93 3.90 11.77
CA SER A 91 -24.91 2.96 11.27
C SER A 91 -25.01 1.78 12.25
N PRO A 92 -26.17 1.52 12.87
CA PRO A 92 -27.47 2.20 12.69
C PRO A 92 -27.56 3.61 13.29
N VAL A 93 -28.48 4.41 12.75
CA VAL A 93 -28.79 5.76 13.25
C VAL A 93 -29.28 5.71 14.70
N GLY A 94 -28.87 6.70 15.50
CA GLY A 94 -29.30 6.85 16.89
C GLY A 94 -30.82 6.88 17.06
N GLY A 95 -31.31 6.33 18.16
CA GLY A 95 -32.73 6.17 18.47
C GLY A 95 -33.38 4.91 17.89
N LYS A 96 -32.70 4.19 16.98
CA LYS A 96 -33.17 2.87 16.52
C LYS A 96 -33.00 1.81 17.60
N ARG A 97 -33.86 0.79 17.55
CA ARG A 97 -33.79 -0.38 18.43
C ARG A 97 -33.09 -1.52 17.71
N ILE A 98 -32.01 -2.05 18.29
CA ILE A 98 -31.29 -3.21 17.78
C ILE A 98 -31.11 -4.26 18.86
N LYS A 99 -30.85 -5.51 18.45
CA LYS A 99 -30.44 -6.57 19.39
C LYS A 99 -29.03 -6.27 19.91
N SER A 100 -28.73 -6.65 21.15
CA SER A 100 -27.39 -6.48 21.77
C SER A 100 -26.26 -7.09 20.94
N THR A 101 -26.51 -8.15 20.18
CA THR A 101 -25.52 -8.83 19.34
C THR A 101 -25.07 -8.04 18.11
N HIS A 102 -25.73 -6.91 17.78
CA HIS A 102 -25.34 -6.11 16.62
C HIS A 102 -24.20 -5.14 16.97
N VAL A 103 -23.21 -5.08 16.08
CA VAL A 103 -22.14 -4.08 16.11
C VAL A 103 -22.64 -2.78 15.47
N VAL A 104 -22.34 -1.66 16.11
CA VAL A 104 -22.57 -0.32 15.56
C VAL A 104 -21.32 0.11 14.81
N TYR A 105 -21.48 0.33 13.51
CA TYR A 105 -20.41 0.78 12.64
C TYR A 105 -20.35 2.30 12.63
N VAL A 106 -19.15 2.85 12.74
CA VAL A 106 -18.93 4.29 12.73
C VAL A 106 -17.86 4.69 11.72
N THR A 107 -18.05 5.87 11.16
CA THR A 107 -17.06 6.55 10.33
C THR A 107 -16.43 7.64 11.17
N ILE A 108 -15.10 7.64 11.29
CA ILE A 108 -14.36 8.63 12.09
C ILE A 108 -13.70 9.68 11.22
N ASN A 109 -13.38 10.82 11.80
CA ASN A 109 -12.64 11.88 11.15
C ASN A 109 -11.13 11.61 11.22
N ALA A 110 -10.47 11.59 10.07
CA ALA A 110 -9.03 11.42 9.97
C ALA A 110 -8.31 12.65 10.55
N ALA A 111 -7.14 12.40 11.15
CA ALA A 111 -6.31 13.46 11.72
C ALA A 111 -5.69 14.41 10.67
N SER A 112 -5.64 14.00 9.41
CA SER A 112 -5.02 14.78 8.33
C SER A 112 -5.73 14.52 7.01
N ALA A 113 -5.65 15.51 6.11
CA ALA A 113 -6.20 15.39 4.77
C ALA A 113 -5.59 14.19 4.02
N PRO A 114 -6.35 13.57 3.10
CA PRO A 114 -5.83 12.47 2.30
C PRO A 114 -4.63 12.95 1.48
N SER A 115 -3.54 12.19 1.57
CA SER A 115 -2.32 12.47 0.81
C SER A 115 -2.44 11.93 -0.61
N LEU A 116 -2.28 12.81 -1.60
CA LEU A 116 -2.26 12.51 -3.02
C LEU A 116 -0.81 12.51 -3.54
N VAL A 117 -0.56 11.77 -4.61
CA VAL A 117 0.76 11.71 -5.25
C VAL A 117 0.89 12.83 -6.26
N ILE A 118 2.03 13.52 -6.27
CA ILE A 118 2.33 14.55 -7.26
C ILE A 118 2.63 13.89 -8.62
N PRO A 119 1.92 14.29 -9.69
CA PRO A 119 2.22 13.81 -11.04
C PRO A 119 3.54 14.37 -11.56
N ASP A 120 4.11 13.70 -12.56
CA ASP A 120 5.29 14.19 -13.26
C ASP A 120 4.92 15.33 -14.21
N ILE A 121 5.03 16.57 -13.72
CA ILE A 121 4.69 17.79 -14.47
C ILE A 121 5.87 18.76 -14.60
N ILE A 122 6.95 18.51 -13.86
CA ILE A 122 8.17 19.33 -13.94
C ILE A 122 8.86 18.98 -15.27
N ASP A 123 9.25 19.98 -16.04
CA ASP A 123 9.89 19.82 -17.36
C ASP A 123 9.08 19.06 -18.44
N ASN A 124 7.82 18.72 -18.17
CA ASN A 124 6.99 17.92 -19.08
C ASN A 124 5.69 18.61 -19.52
N ASN A 125 5.20 19.59 -18.76
CA ASN A 125 3.90 20.21 -18.98
C ASN A 125 3.99 21.74 -19.03
N SER A 126 3.10 22.35 -19.82
CA SER A 126 2.86 23.79 -19.74
C SER A 126 2.08 24.16 -18.47
N LEU A 127 2.18 25.42 -18.02
CA LEU A 127 1.42 25.94 -16.86
C LEU A 127 -0.07 25.56 -16.90
N ARG A 128 -0.72 25.74 -18.05
CA ARG A 128 -2.15 25.47 -18.20
C ARG A 128 -2.48 23.98 -18.08
N GLU A 129 -1.63 23.12 -18.64
CA GLU A 129 -1.81 21.66 -18.57
C GLU A 129 -1.59 21.15 -17.15
N ALA A 130 -0.53 21.60 -16.49
CA ALA A 130 -0.27 21.23 -15.10
C ALA A 130 -1.37 21.72 -14.17
N GLN A 131 -1.88 22.95 -14.34
CA GLN A 131 -3.02 23.44 -13.58
C GLN A 131 -4.25 22.55 -13.77
N ALA A 132 -4.59 22.23 -15.01
CA ALA A 132 -5.73 21.35 -15.31
C ALA A 132 -5.54 19.95 -14.68
N GLN A 133 -4.33 19.39 -14.78
CA GLN A 133 -4.01 18.08 -14.23
C GLN A 133 -4.09 18.08 -12.70
N LEU A 134 -3.46 19.04 -12.02
CA LEU A 134 -3.50 19.15 -10.56
C LEU A 134 -4.93 19.36 -10.03
N LEU A 135 -5.71 20.23 -10.68
CA LEU A 135 -7.12 20.46 -10.33
C LEU A 135 -7.97 19.20 -10.52
N SER A 136 -7.76 18.46 -11.62
CA SER A 136 -8.49 17.21 -11.87
C SER A 136 -8.15 16.10 -10.87
N MET A 137 -6.94 16.10 -10.30
CA MET A 137 -6.53 15.21 -9.22
C MET A 137 -7.08 15.64 -7.85
N GLY A 138 -7.67 16.83 -7.74
CA GLY A 138 -8.24 17.36 -6.50
C GLY A 138 -7.25 18.17 -5.65
N PHE A 139 -6.09 18.56 -6.19
CA PHE A 139 -5.21 19.52 -5.53
C PHE A 139 -5.71 20.95 -5.65
N LYS A 140 -5.31 21.80 -4.71
CA LYS A 140 -5.56 23.25 -4.77
C LYS A 140 -4.33 23.94 -5.35
N VAL A 141 -4.48 24.60 -6.49
CA VAL A 141 -3.40 25.36 -7.13
C VAL A 141 -3.51 26.83 -6.76
N GLY A 142 -2.42 27.41 -6.26
CA GLY A 142 -2.29 28.83 -5.93
C GLY A 142 -1.84 29.68 -7.12
N GLU A 143 -1.46 30.93 -6.84
CA GLU A 143 -0.87 31.80 -7.85
C GLU A 143 0.52 31.27 -8.25
N PRO A 144 0.86 31.22 -9.55
CA PRO A 144 2.17 30.77 -10.01
C PRO A 144 3.25 31.79 -9.67
N GLU A 145 4.42 31.30 -9.28
CA GLU A 145 5.63 32.08 -9.08
C GLU A 145 6.41 32.12 -10.38
N TYR A 146 6.67 33.31 -10.92
CA TYR A 146 7.42 33.46 -12.17
C TYR A 146 8.91 33.61 -11.89
N ILE A 147 9.72 32.81 -12.58
CA ILE A 147 11.18 32.84 -12.53
C ILE A 147 11.76 33.09 -13.93
N PRO A 148 13.00 33.62 -14.04
CA PRO A 148 13.65 33.81 -15.33
C PRO A 148 13.79 32.48 -16.08
N GLY A 149 13.11 32.33 -17.22
CA GLY A 149 13.07 31.07 -17.94
C GLY A 149 12.28 31.10 -19.24
N GLU A 150 12.11 29.93 -19.85
CA GLU A 150 11.24 29.72 -21.01
C GLU A 150 9.77 29.90 -20.61
N LYS A 151 9.02 30.59 -21.46
CA LYS A 151 7.64 30.98 -21.17
C LYS A 151 6.76 29.75 -20.93
N ASP A 152 5.96 29.80 -19.87
CA ASP A 152 4.98 28.76 -19.50
C ASP A 152 5.60 27.39 -19.13
N TRP A 153 6.93 27.30 -19.05
CA TRP A 153 7.67 26.11 -18.65
C TRP A 153 7.71 25.95 -17.13
N ILE A 154 7.50 24.73 -16.62
CA ILE A 154 7.46 24.46 -15.18
C ILE A 154 8.82 23.93 -14.72
N TYR A 155 9.50 24.74 -13.91
CA TYR A 155 10.80 24.39 -13.35
C TYR A 155 10.69 23.68 -12.00
N GLY A 156 9.57 23.85 -11.30
CA GLY A 156 9.42 23.29 -9.97
C GLY A 156 8.03 23.48 -9.38
N ILE A 157 7.82 22.78 -8.28
CA ILE A 157 6.58 22.80 -7.52
C ILE A 157 6.93 23.10 -6.07
N LEU A 158 6.22 24.05 -5.46
CA LEU A 158 6.35 24.38 -4.05
C LEU A 158 5.06 24.08 -3.30
N VAL A 159 5.23 23.40 -2.17
CA VAL A 159 4.14 23.11 -1.23
C VAL A 159 4.57 23.64 0.13
N ASN A 160 3.81 24.60 0.68
CA ASN A 160 4.15 25.26 1.93
C ASN A 160 5.61 25.81 1.97
N GLY A 161 6.10 26.29 0.82
CA GLY A 161 7.46 26.83 0.66
C GLY A 161 8.58 25.79 0.51
N LYS A 162 8.26 24.50 0.43
CA LYS A 162 9.23 23.42 0.18
C LYS A 162 9.09 22.90 -1.24
N HIS A 163 10.23 22.65 -1.90
CA HIS A 163 10.26 22.00 -3.20
C HIS A 163 9.86 20.53 -3.05
N VAL A 164 9.02 20.07 -3.97
CA VAL A 164 8.52 18.70 -4.05
C VAL A 164 8.73 18.16 -5.46
N ASN A 165 8.97 16.86 -5.56
CA ASN A 165 9.22 16.18 -6.83
C ASN A 165 8.03 15.31 -7.23
N ALA A 166 8.05 14.86 -8.48
CA ALA A 166 7.14 13.84 -8.96
C ALA A 166 7.21 12.58 -8.08
N GLY A 167 6.05 12.03 -7.72
CA GLY A 167 5.96 10.86 -6.84
C GLY A 167 5.86 11.19 -5.34
N ASP A 168 6.15 12.42 -4.92
CA ASP A 168 6.00 12.82 -3.52
C ASP A 168 4.52 12.84 -3.09
N ARG A 169 4.26 12.46 -1.84
CA ARG A 169 2.91 12.46 -1.26
C ARG A 169 2.65 13.78 -0.55
N VAL A 170 1.63 14.50 -1.02
CA VAL A 170 1.25 15.81 -0.51
C VAL A 170 -0.22 15.81 -0.07
N PRO A 171 -0.56 16.43 1.07
CA PRO A 171 -1.95 16.58 1.50
C PRO A 171 -2.80 17.29 0.44
N SER A 172 -3.98 16.76 0.14
CA SER A 172 -4.88 17.34 -0.87
C SER A 172 -5.37 18.76 -0.55
N ASP A 173 -5.34 19.15 0.72
CA ASP A 173 -5.74 20.49 1.18
C ASP A 173 -4.61 21.52 1.12
N ALA A 174 -3.37 21.09 0.84
CA ALA A 174 -2.23 21.99 0.68
C ALA A 174 -2.34 22.78 -0.63
N VAL A 175 -1.92 24.05 -0.58
CA VAL A 175 -1.86 24.91 -1.76
C VAL A 175 -0.54 24.67 -2.47
N ILE A 176 -0.63 24.27 -3.74
CA ILE A 176 0.51 24.04 -4.62
C ILE A 176 0.81 25.32 -5.40
N VAL A 177 2.05 25.79 -5.33
CA VAL A 177 2.57 26.92 -6.11
C VAL A 177 3.47 26.35 -7.20
N LEU A 178 3.21 26.73 -8.45
CA LEU A 178 4.02 26.33 -9.59
C LEU A 178 5.07 27.39 -9.86
N GLN A 179 6.33 26.98 -10.01
CA GLN A 179 7.39 27.84 -10.53
C GLN A 179 7.44 27.77 -12.04
N VAL A 180 7.14 28.88 -12.69
CA VAL A 180 6.92 28.98 -14.13
C VAL A 180 7.92 29.96 -14.73
N GLY A 181 8.43 29.67 -15.92
CA GLY A 181 9.29 30.62 -16.63
C GLY A 181 8.50 31.83 -17.16
N ASP A 182 9.09 33.02 -16.95
CA ASP A 182 8.53 34.32 -17.36
C ASP A 182 8.72 34.66 -18.85
N GLY A 183 9.47 33.85 -19.60
CA GLY A 183 9.78 34.08 -21.01
C GLY A 183 10.93 35.07 -21.26
N THR A 184 11.70 35.44 -20.23
CA THR A 184 12.85 36.36 -20.38
C THR A 184 14.04 35.71 -21.08
N ARG A 185 14.15 34.37 -21.10
CA ARG A 185 15.13 33.66 -21.93
C ARG A 185 14.55 33.44 -23.33
N GLN A 186 15.01 34.24 -24.29
CA GLN A 186 14.73 34.00 -25.71
C GLN A 186 15.72 32.95 -26.24
N ILE A 187 15.21 31.99 -27.01
CA ILE A 187 15.97 30.91 -27.68
C ILE A 187 17.12 31.48 -28.57
N SER A 188 17.09 32.78 -28.88
CA SER A 188 18.12 33.48 -29.66
C SER A 188 19.52 33.50 -29.03
N ASP A 189 19.66 33.28 -27.72
CA ASP A 189 20.99 33.30 -27.08
C ASP A 189 21.82 32.03 -27.39
N THR A 190 21.19 30.94 -27.84
CA THR A 190 21.89 29.71 -28.24
C THR A 190 22.41 29.78 -29.69
N ALA A 191 21.83 30.65 -30.53
CA ALA A 191 22.26 30.83 -31.93
C ALA A 191 23.64 31.52 -32.08
N GLY A 192 24.21 32.01 -30.98
CA GLY A 192 25.56 32.58 -30.92
C GLY A 192 26.66 31.57 -30.55
N LEU A 193 26.32 30.31 -30.25
CA LEU A 193 27.33 29.27 -30.05
C LEU A 193 27.92 28.89 -31.40
N ARG A 194 29.06 29.50 -31.71
CA ARG A 194 29.95 29.16 -32.83
C ARG A 194 30.13 27.64 -32.84
N GLU A 195 29.68 26.98 -33.90
CA GLU A 195 29.96 25.55 -34.10
C GLU A 195 31.47 25.33 -33.90
N PRO A 196 31.90 24.36 -33.08
CA PRO A 196 33.32 24.08 -32.94
C PRO A 196 33.84 23.66 -34.31
N GLU A 197 34.72 24.47 -34.88
CA GLU A 197 35.42 24.18 -36.12
C GLU A 197 36.31 22.96 -35.86
N TYR A 198 35.91 21.81 -36.38
CA TYR A 198 36.68 20.57 -36.27
C TYR A 198 37.84 20.65 -37.26
N GLU A 199 39.07 20.77 -36.75
CA GLU A 199 40.27 20.52 -37.56
C GLU A 199 40.34 19.03 -37.87
N GLU A 200 40.28 18.68 -39.15
CA GLU A 200 40.57 17.32 -39.62
C GLU A 200 42.04 17.01 -39.34
N VAL A 201 42.28 16.20 -38.29
CA VAL A 201 43.60 15.63 -38.03
C VAL A 201 43.71 14.33 -38.83
N GLU A 202 44.47 14.33 -39.92
CA GLU A 202 44.86 13.10 -40.62
C GLU A 202 45.72 12.24 -39.68
N VAL A 203 45.14 11.15 -39.18
CA VAL A 203 45.87 10.16 -38.37
C VAL A 203 46.53 9.17 -39.32
N GLU A 204 47.86 9.24 -39.47
CA GLU A 204 48.64 8.19 -40.12
C GLU A 204 48.57 6.89 -39.29
N GLU A 205 47.89 5.89 -39.83
CA GLU A 205 47.73 4.58 -39.20
C GLU A 205 49.05 3.77 -39.30
N LYS A 206 49.85 3.74 -38.23
CA LYS A 206 50.98 2.81 -38.12
C LYS A 206 50.46 1.41 -37.80
N VAL A 207 50.34 0.58 -38.83
CA VAL A 207 50.01 -0.85 -38.69
C VAL A 207 51.13 -1.56 -37.92
N PRO A 208 50.85 -2.25 -36.79
CA PRO A 208 51.88 -3.00 -36.07
C PRO A 208 52.20 -4.29 -36.82
N LYS A 209 53.51 -4.57 -36.95
CA LYS A 209 54.04 -5.82 -37.51
C LYS A 209 54.10 -6.86 -36.40
N TYR A 210 53.38 -7.96 -36.53
CA TYR A 210 53.42 -9.09 -35.60
C TYR A 210 54.53 -10.06 -36.02
N ASP A 211 55.46 -10.35 -35.11
CA ASP A 211 56.44 -11.43 -35.29
C ASP A 211 55.82 -12.72 -34.71
N GLU A 212 55.56 -13.69 -35.57
CA GLU A 212 55.13 -15.05 -35.21
C GLU A 212 56.27 -15.81 -34.52
N VAL A 213 56.03 -16.31 -33.31
CA VAL A 213 56.78 -17.45 -32.76
C VAL A 213 55.78 -18.36 -32.05
N GLU A 214 55.38 -19.44 -32.71
CA GLU A 214 54.70 -20.57 -32.06
C GLU A 214 55.76 -21.54 -31.56
N GLU A 215 55.86 -21.69 -30.23
CA GLU A 215 56.68 -22.72 -29.59
C GLU A 215 55.80 -23.92 -29.25
N TYR A 216 55.94 -25.01 -30.02
CA TYR A 216 55.27 -26.28 -29.73
C TYR A 216 56.08 -27.08 -28.71
N VAL A 217 55.43 -27.48 -27.62
CA VAL A 217 56.01 -28.42 -26.64
C VAL A 217 55.49 -29.82 -26.95
N GLU A 218 56.37 -30.71 -27.41
CA GLU A 218 56.03 -32.12 -27.61
C GLU A 218 55.98 -32.84 -26.26
N VAL A 219 54.83 -33.43 -25.95
CA VAL A 219 54.67 -34.32 -24.78
C VAL A 219 55.07 -35.74 -25.19
N PRO A 220 56.01 -36.40 -24.49
CA PRO A 220 56.41 -37.75 -24.84
C PRO A 220 55.28 -38.74 -24.57
N VAL A 221 55.03 -39.59 -25.57
CA VAL A 221 53.96 -40.59 -25.59
C VAL A 221 54.60 -41.99 -25.69
N ASP A 222 54.04 -43.00 -25.03
CA ASP A 222 54.51 -44.39 -25.14
C ASP A 222 54.14 -45.03 -26.50
N GLU A 223 54.66 -46.24 -26.80
CA GLU A 223 54.42 -46.94 -28.09
C GLU A 223 52.94 -47.25 -28.36
N ASP A 224 52.06 -47.16 -27.35
CA ASP A 224 50.61 -47.34 -27.47
C ASP A 224 49.82 -46.01 -27.50
N GLY A 225 50.50 -44.86 -27.49
CA GLY A 225 49.88 -43.54 -27.68
C GLY A 225 49.29 -42.89 -26.44
N ASN A 226 49.67 -43.31 -25.23
CA ASN A 226 49.27 -42.67 -23.97
C ASN A 226 50.37 -41.83 -23.33
N GLU A 227 49.98 -40.72 -22.71
CA GLU A 227 50.88 -39.75 -22.07
C GLU A 227 51.53 -40.32 -20.79
N ILE A 228 52.86 -40.26 -20.70
CA ILE A 228 53.63 -40.78 -19.57
C ILE A 228 53.66 -39.73 -18.45
N LYS A 229 52.91 -39.94 -17.36
CA LYS A 229 52.97 -39.07 -16.18
C LYS A 229 54.13 -39.46 -15.27
N ASP A 230 55.27 -38.76 -15.38
CA ASP A 230 56.43 -39.03 -14.53
C ASP A 230 56.30 -38.35 -13.14
N THR A 231 56.56 -39.12 -12.09
CA THR A 231 56.44 -38.71 -10.67
C THR A 231 57.80 -38.84 -9.96
N ARG A 232 58.53 -37.73 -9.79
CA ARG A 232 59.69 -37.50 -8.88
C ARG A 232 60.24 -36.10 -9.19
N GLY A 233 60.74 -35.24 -8.31
CA GLY A 233 61.20 -35.37 -6.93
C GLY A 233 62.49 -34.55 -6.72
N LYS A 234 62.36 -33.38 -6.08
CA LYS A 234 63.31 -32.78 -5.10
C LYS A 234 64.61 -32.07 -5.54
N SER A 235 64.88 -30.98 -4.78
CA SER A 235 66.17 -30.33 -4.44
C SER A 235 66.58 -29.17 -5.36
N GLY A 236 66.93 -27.96 -4.89
CA GLY A 236 67.18 -27.42 -3.56
C GLY A 236 68.16 -26.23 -3.67
N SER A 237 68.14 -25.32 -2.68
CA SER A 237 69.13 -24.25 -2.41
C SER A 237 69.15 -23.06 -3.40
N GLY A 238 69.10 -21.79 -3.01
CA GLY A 238 69.18 -21.15 -1.72
C GLY A 238 69.64 -19.69 -1.91
N SER A 239 69.01 -18.74 -1.18
CA SER A 239 69.47 -17.41 -0.72
C SER A 239 70.23 -16.49 -1.71
N SER A 240 69.81 -15.26 -1.99
CA SER A 240 69.73 -14.17 -0.99
C SER A 240 68.83 -13.01 -1.43
N ASN A 241 67.99 -12.57 -0.48
CA ASN A 241 67.22 -11.32 -0.40
C ASN A 241 68.18 -10.14 -0.02
N PRO A 242 67.77 -8.85 0.21
CA PRO A 242 66.40 -8.33 0.39
C PRO A 242 66.08 -6.89 -0.10
N SER A 243 64.80 -6.52 0.15
CA SER A 243 64.26 -5.16 0.41
C SER A 243 64.03 -4.25 -0.81
N SER A 244 62.93 -3.53 -0.99
CA SER A 244 62.04 -2.86 -0.01
C SER A 244 60.71 -2.37 -0.63
N GLN A 245 59.59 -2.56 0.10
CA GLN A 245 58.44 -1.65 0.37
C GLN A 245 57.73 -0.90 -0.79
N SER A 246 56.44 -1.18 -1.07
CA SER A 246 55.19 -0.65 -0.45
C SER A 246 54.84 0.80 -0.88
N GLY A 247 53.62 1.17 -1.27
CA GLY A 247 52.33 0.51 -1.19
C GLY A 247 51.22 1.31 -1.88
N LEU A 248 50.03 0.72 -1.97
CA LEU A 248 48.77 1.36 -2.35
C LEU A 248 48.07 1.98 -1.11
N PRO A 249 47.29 3.06 -1.24
CA PRO A 249 46.49 3.61 -0.16
C PRO A 249 45.14 2.88 0.00
N ALA A 250 44.62 2.97 1.23
CA ALA A 250 43.45 2.26 1.74
C ALA A 250 42.14 3.08 1.65
N ASP A 251 41.04 2.33 1.56
CA ASP A 251 39.64 2.74 1.61
C ASP A 251 39.14 2.85 3.08
N PRO A 252 38.41 3.90 3.49
CA PRO A 252 37.91 4.02 4.86
C PRO A 252 36.42 3.68 4.94
N SER A 253 36.08 2.54 5.52
CA SER A 253 34.71 2.24 5.99
C SER A 253 34.71 1.18 7.08
N SER A 254 34.44 1.61 8.32
CA SER A 254 33.58 0.93 9.31
C SER A 254 34.03 1.27 10.73
N VAL A 255 33.23 2.11 11.40
CA VAL A 255 33.25 2.30 12.85
C VAL A 255 31.92 1.82 13.39
N ARG A 256 31.98 0.86 14.32
CA ARG A 256 30.96 0.62 15.36
C ARG A 256 31.61 -0.09 16.57
N PRO A 257 30.97 -0.09 17.75
CA PRO A 257 31.50 0.54 18.95
C PRO A 257 31.91 -0.49 20.02
N LYS A 258 32.64 -0.02 21.05
CA LYS A 258 32.89 -0.78 22.27
C LYS A 258 31.94 -0.34 23.40
N GLU A 259 31.72 -1.31 24.27
CA GLU A 259 31.13 -1.28 25.62
C GLU A 259 31.44 -0.02 26.45
#